data_AF-A0A963RQF8-F1
#
_entry.id   AF-A0A963RQF8-F1
#
_cell.length_a   1.000
_cell.length_b   1.000
_cell.length_c   1.000
_cell.angle_alpha   90.00
_cell.angle_beta   90.00
_cell.angle_gamma   90.00
#
_symmetry.space_group_name_H-M   'P 1'
#
loop_
_entity.id
_entity.type
_entity.pdbx_description
1 polymer ?
#
loop_
_entity_poly.entity_id
_entity_poly.type
_entity_poly.pdbx_seq_one_letter_code
_entity_poly.pdbx_strand_id
1 'polypeptide(L)' 'MSRYPLADLDQLPDDLRAKILEVQEKAGFVPNVFLGLARRPAEWRAFFAYHDALMDPESVG' A
#
# COMPACT_ATOMS: atom_id res chain seq x y z
N MET A 1 6.15 -16.65 9.62
CA MET A 1 5.02 -17.02 8.74
C MET A 1 3.94 -15.94 8.83
N SER A 2 3.53 -15.35 7.71
CA SER A 2 2.32 -14.49 7.69
C SER A 2 1.07 -15.36 7.85
N ARG A 3 0.09 -14.90 8.65
CA ARG A 3 -1.21 -15.61 8.85
C ARG A 3 -2.00 -15.74 7.56
N TYR A 4 -1.77 -14.84 6.62
CA TYR A 4 -2.44 -14.81 5.32
C TYR A 4 -1.40 -14.69 4.19
N PRO A 5 -1.69 -15.23 2.98
CA PRO A 5 -0.82 -15.02 1.83
C PRO A 5 -0.66 -13.53 1.52
N LEU A 6 0.43 -13.15 0.88
CA LEU A 6 0.58 -11.81 0.32
C LEU A 6 -0.23 -11.71 -0.99
N ALA A 7 -0.66 -10.51 -1.36
CA ALA A 7 -1.27 -10.30 -2.66
C ALA A 7 -0.25 -10.47 -3.79
N ASP A 8 -0.70 -11.05 -4.89
CA ASP A 8 0.06 -11.08 -6.15
C ASP A 8 -0.16 -9.76 -6.89
N LEU A 9 0.94 -9.08 -7.27
CA LEU A 9 0.92 -7.79 -7.95
C LEU A 9 0.15 -7.82 -9.27
N ASP A 10 0.21 -8.95 -9.99
CA ASP A 10 -0.43 -9.10 -11.30
C ASP A 10 -1.96 -9.23 -11.20
N GLN A 11 -2.48 -9.54 -10.01
CA GLN A 11 -3.90 -9.67 -9.72
C GLN A 11 -4.50 -8.42 -9.06
N LEU A 12 -3.69 -7.38 -8.83
CA LEU A 12 -4.15 -6.15 -8.20
C LEU A 12 -4.78 -5.19 -9.20
N PRO A 13 -5.79 -4.42 -8.76
CA PRO A 13 -6.25 -3.23 -9.49
C PRO A 13 -5.09 -2.29 -9.85
N ASP A 14 -5.18 -1.65 -11.02
CA ASP A 14 -4.11 -0.82 -11.57
C ASP A 14 -3.68 0.32 -10.63
N ASP A 15 -4.63 0.90 -9.88
CA ASP A 15 -4.34 1.98 -8.92
C ASP A 15 -3.47 1.51 -7.75
N LEU A 16 -3.74 0.32 -7.22
CA LEU A 16 -2.92 -0.30 -6.17
C LEU A 16 -1.53 -0.66 -6.72
N ARG A 17 -1.47 -1.28 -7.90
CA ARG A 17 -0.20 -1.65 -8.53
C ARG A 17 0.67 -0.42 -8.77
N ALA A 18 0.09 0.66 -9.29
CA ALA A 18 0.81 1.92 -9.52
C ALA A 18 1.40 2.48 -8.22
N LYS A 19 0.63 2.55 -7.13
CA LYS A 19 1.13 3.06 -5.85
C LYS A 19 2.24 2.19 -5.26
N ILE A 20 2.12 0.86 -5.38
CA ILE A 20 3.14 -0.06 -4.88
C ILE A 20 4.45 0.09 -5.65
N LEU A 21 4.37 0.22 -6.99
CA LEU A 21 5.55 0.46 -7.84
C LEU A 21 6.20 1.82 -7.53
N GLU A 22 5.41 2.88 -7.33
CA GLU A 22 5.92 4.20 -6.94
C GLU A 22 6.72 4.13 -5.63
N VAL A 23 6.20 3.40 -4.63
CA VAL A 23 6.90 3.19 -3.35
C VAL A 23 8.16 2.35 -3.54
N GLN A 24 8.12 1.33 -4.39
CA GLN A 24 9.28 0.52 -4.71
C GLN A 24 10.40 1.36 -5.34
N GLU A 25 10.08 2.23 -6.29
CA GLU A 25 11.05 3.11 -6.95
C GLU A 25 11.67 4.10 -5.95
N LYS A 26 10.87 4.65 -5.04
CA LYS A 26 11.34 5.62 -4.04
C LYS A 26 12.17 4.99 -2.91
N ALA A 27 11.74 3.84 -2.40
CA ALA A 27 12.34 3.20 -1.23
C ALA A 27 13.35 2.10 -1.57
N GLY A 28 13.37 1.60 -2.81
CA GLY A 28 14.18 0.46 -3.24
C GLY A 28 13.62 -0.90 -2.81
N PHE A 29 12.47 -0.93 -2.12
CA PHE A 29 11.76 -2.15 -1.74
C PHE A 29 10.27 -1.86 -1.50
N VAL A 30 9.45 -2.91 -1.44
CA VAL A 30 8.02 -2.81 -1.09
C VAL A 30 7.82 -3.16 0.40
N PRO A 31 7.34 -2.24 1.25
CA PRO A 31 7.04 -2.58 2.63
C PRO A 31 5.92 -3.62 2.73
N ASN A 32 6.06 -4.61 3.61
CA ASN A 32 5.13 -5.75 3.73
C ASN A 32 3.67 -5.33 3.95
N VAL A 33 3.41 -4.17 4.56
CA VAL A 33 2.05 -3.66 4.78
C VAL A 33 1.29 -3.42 3.47
N PHE A 34 1.98 -3.01 2.41
CA PHE A 34 1.38 -2.78 1.09
C PHE A 34 0.80 -4.09 0.52
N LEU A 35 1.62 -5.14 0.43
CA LEU A 35 1.20 -6.44 -0.10
C LEU A 35 0.29 -7.21 0.87
N GLY A 36 0.46 -7.00 2.18
CA GLY A 36 -0.34 -7.65 3.22
C GLY A 36 -1.81 -7.20 3.22
N LEU A 37 -2.06 -5.91 2.96
CA LEU A 37 -3.40 -5.32 2.88
C LEU A 37 -4.00 -5.36 1.47
N ALA A 38 -3.19 -5.47 0.41
CA ALA A 38 -3.65 -5.37 -0.98
C ALA A 38 -4.65 -6.47 -1.40
N ARG A 39 -4.75 -7.58 -0.64
CA ARG A 39 -5.80 -8.61 -0.80
C ARG A 39 -7.22 -8.08 -0.58
N ARG A 40 -7.36 -6.94 0.08
CA ARG A 40 -8.64 -6.27 0.33
C ARG A 40 -8.56 -4.83 -0.19
N PRO A 41 -8.77 -4.59 -1.50
CA PRO A 41 -8.53 -3.29 -2.11
C PRO A 41 -9.30 -2.13 -1.47
N ALA A 42 -10.53 -2.36 -1.01
CA ALA A 42 -11.30 -1.33 -0.31
C ALA A 42 -10.69 -0.93 1.03
N GLU A 43 -10.24 -1.91 1.83
CA GLU A 43 -9.56 -1.65 3.12
C GLU A 43 -8.20 -1.00 2.90
N TRP A 44 -7.44 -1.47 1.89
CA TRP A 44 -6.17 -0.88 1.50
C TRP A 44 -6.33 0.61 1.16
N ARG A 45 -7.32 0.98 0.32
CA ARG A 45 -7.57 2.38 -0.05
C ARG A 45 -7.94 3.22 1.16
N ALA A 46 -8.83 2.73 2.01
CA ALA A 46 -9.22 3.45 3.23
C ALA A 46 -8.03 3.64 4.18
N PHE A 47 -7.19 2.61 4.35
CA PHE A 47 -6.01 2.67 5.20
C PHE A 47 -5.01 3.72 4.71
N PHE A 48 -4.64 3.68 3.42
CA PHE A 48 -3.65 4.61 2.88
C PHE A 48 -4.18 6.04 2.76
N ALA A 49 -5.46 6.23 2.45
CA ALA A 49 -6.08 7.55 2.50
C ALA A 49 -6.01 8.17 3.91
N TYR A 50 -6.25 7.37 4.95
CA TYR A 50 -6.16 7.85 6.34
C TYR A 50 -4.71 8.03 6.81
N HIS A 51 -3.80 7.14 6.40
CA HIS A 51 -2.37 7.30 6.64
C HIS A 51 -1.86 8.61 6.05
N ASP A 52 -2.16 8.88 4.79
CA ASP A 52 -1.68 10.09 4.11
C ASP A 52 -2.29 11.33 4.77
N ALA A 53 -3.56 11.31 5.16
CA ALA A 53 -4.18 12.42 5.88
C ALA A 53 -3.58 12.74 7.26
N LEU A 54 -2.87 11.80 7.89
CA LEU A 54 -2.28 11.98 9.22
C LEU A 54 -0.75 12.09 9.23
N MET A 55 -0.08 11.43 8.28
CA MET A 55 1.36 11.20 8.29
C MET A 55 2.06 11.98 7.18
N ASP A 56 1.32 12.63 6.28
CA ASP A 56 1.90 13.57 5.31
C ASP A 56 2.51 14.76 6.10
N PRO A 57 3.80 15.09 5.90
CA PRO A 57 4.45 16.22 6.55
C PRO A 57 3.71 17.55 6.42
N GLU A 58 2.92 17.75 5.35
CA GLU A 58 2.12 18.98 5.18
C GLU A 58 0.78 18.94 5.94
N SER A 59 0.38 17.78 6.47
CA SER A 59 -0.80 17.60 7.32
C SER A 59 -0.52 17.79 8.82
N VAL A 60 0.74 17.69 9.22
CA VAL A 60 1.23 18.04 10.56
C VAL A 60 1.75 19.48 10.50
N GLY A 61 1.06 20.38 11.21
CA GLY A 61 1.25 21.84 11.10
C GLY A 61 2.67 22.36 11.32
#